data_AF-A0A9Q4L4K0-F1
#
_entry.id   AF-A0A9Q4L4K0-F1
#
_cell.length_a   1.000
_cell.length_b   1.000
_cell.length_c   1.000
_cell.angle_alpha   90.00
_cell.angle_beta   90.00
_cell.angle_gamma   90.00
#
_symmetry.space_group_name_H-M   'P 1'
#
loop_
_entity.id
_entity.type
_entity.pdbx_description
1 polymer ?
#
loop_
_entity_poly.entity_id
_entity_poly.type
_entity_poly.pdbx_seq_one_letter_code
_entity_poly.pdbx_strand_id
1 'polypeptide(L)'
;MRERDGAEPATALRQRVAAATDRITSVVSRVPGTAIARSAGRFWQRHARERPDQYQASITFPTAPDQPTVGEIHDWIEALEHAFEGRLDVYARRGRVAVETDRVSAALFDEDEFDALCERIEAGYDGSHSVAHLKKWRRNGDRLVRAHVIVPVKPLFPREEGDGPEPDRTAAGIEAD
;
A
#
# COMPACT_ATOMS: atom_id res chain seq x y z
N MET A 1 -59.58 -18.43 44.57
CA MET A 1 -60.63 -17.55 44.01
C MET A 1 -60.04 -16.15 43.79
N ARG A 2 -59.46 -15.92 42.60
CA ARG A 2 -59.54 -14.68 41.80
C ARG A 2 -58.65 -14.84 40.55
N GLU A 3 -59.31 -14.75 39.41
CA GLU A 3 -58.80 -14.81 38.04
C GLU A 3 -58.00 -13.53 37.69
N ARG A 4 -56.87 -13.69 36.99
CA ARG A 4 -56.57 -13.27 35.59
C ARG A 4 -56.55 -11.76 35.28
N ASP A 5 -55.43 -11.37 34.65
CA ASP A 5 -55.21 -10.43 33.53
C ASP A 5 -54.01 -9.51 33.85
N GLY A 6 -52.98 -9.33 33.01
CA GLY A 6 -52.69 -9.80 31.67
C GLY A 6 -51.32 -9.26 31.21
N ALA A 7 -50.85 -9.77 30.07
CA ALA A 7 -49.84 -9.21 29.17
C ALA A 7 -48.36 -9.06 29.63
N GLU A 8 -47.52 -10.00 29.20
CA GLU A 8 -46.22 -9.70 28.60
C GLU A 8 -46.42 -9.37 27.09
N PRO A 9 -45.40 -9.00 26.28
CA PRO A 9 -44.19 -8.20 26.50
C PRO A 9 -44.02 -7.14 25.39
N ALA A 10 -43.57 -5.91 25.70
CA ALA A 10 -43.29 -4.94 24.64
C ALA A 10 -42.28 -3.86 25.06
N THR A 11 -41.08 -3.95 24.50
CA THR A 11 -40.51 -2.83 23.71
C THR A 11 -40.66 -1.43 24.31
N ALA A 12 -40.00 -1.16 25.43
CA ALA A 12 -39.86 0.21 25.93
C ALA A 12 -38.51 0.46 26.63
N LEU A 13 -37.41 0.17 25.95
CA LEU A 13 -36.11 0.79 26.28
C LEU A 13 -35.28 1.08 25.01
N ARG A 14 -35.94 1.70 24.02
CA ARG A 14 -35.33 2.40 22.88
C ARG A 14 -35.56 3.92 23.05
N GLN A 15 -34.93 4.54 24.04
CA GLN A 15 -34.85 6.01 24.08
C GLN A 15 -33.82 6.46 25.11
N ARG A 16 -32.57 6.64 24.66
CA ARG A 16 -31.60 7.68 25.07
C ARG A 16 -30.20 7.26 24.62
N VAL A 17 -29.85 7.58 23.36
CA VAL A 17 -28.81 8.53 22.96
C VAL A 17 -28.83 8.53 21.43
N ALA A 18 -29.66 9.41 20.87
CA ALA A 18 -29.52 9.90 19.51
C ALA A 18 -29.35 11.41 19.63
N ALA A 19 -28.19 11.94 19.24
CA ALA A 19 -27.98 13.28 18.71
C ALA A 19 -26.48 13.63 18.71
N ALA A 20 -25.83 13.41 17.57
CA ALA A 20 -24.84 14.33 17.00
C ALA A 20 -24.57 13.91 15.54
N THR A 21 -25.64 14.03 14.76
CA THR A 21 -25.69 14.66 13.44
C THR A 21 -24.35 15.08 12.82
N ASP A 22 -23.97 14.33 11.79
CA ASP A 22 -23.87 14.79 10.40
C ASP A 22 -22.79 15.84 10.01
N ARG A 23 -22.31 15.68 8.77
CA ARG A 23 -21.26 16.44 8.04
C ARG A 23 -19.83 16.05 8.45
N ILE A 24 -18.96 15.55 7.57
CA ILE A 24 -18.59 16.12 6.27
C ILE A 24 -18.21 14.98 5.30
N THR A 25 -19.11 14.63 4.38
CA THR A 25 -18.73 14.21 3.03
C THR A 25 -18.55 15.47 2.20
N SER A 26 -17.31 15.82 1.87
CA SER A 26 -17.04 16.77 0.79
C SER A 26 -16.30 16.06 -0.33
N VAL A 27 -17.01 15.87 -1.44
CA VAL A 27 -16.40 15.80 -2.76
C VAL A 27 -15.86 17.20 -3.05
N VAL A 28 -14.56 17.34 -3.25
CA VAL A 28 -13.99 18.50 -3.95
C VAL A 28 -13.12 17.97 -5.09
N SER A 29 -13.76 17.80 -6.23
CA SER A 29 -13.12 17.95 -7.52
C SER A 29 -12.67 19.41 -7.68
N ARG A 30 -11.37 19.68 -7.50
CA ARG A 30 -10.56 20.70 -8.18
C ARG A 30 -9.11 20.67 -7.64
N VAL A 31 -8.20 20.16 -8.47
CA VAL A 31 -6.74 20.43 -8.43
C VAL A 31 -6.55 21.95 -8.64
N PRO A 32 -5.61 22.67 -7.97
CA PRO A 32 -4.22 22.28 -7.68
C PRO A 32 -3.72 22.56 -6.26
N GLY A 33 -2.69 21.82 -5.81
CA GLY A 33 -1.91 22.22 -4.62
C GLY A 33 -1.27 21.07 -3.85
N THR A 34 -0.21 20.50 -4.41
CA THR A 34 0.69 19.45 -3.88
C THR A 34 1.51 19.84 -2.63
N ALA A 35 0.98 20.69 -1.73
CA ALA A 35 1.72 21.17 -0.56
C ALA A 35 1.11 20.79 0.81
N ILE A 36 -0.20 20.51 0.90
CA ILE A 36 -0.87 20.30 2.20
C ILE A 36 -0.98 18.81 2.58
N ALA A 37 -0.91 17.88 1.63
CA ALA A 37 -0.90 16.43 1.92
C ALA A 37 0.37 15.97 2.66
N ARG A 38 1.47 16.72 2.54
CA ARG A 38 2.78 16.38 3.11
C ARG A 38 2.91 16.73 4.61
N SER A 39 2.04 17.57 5.17
CA SER A 39 2.07 17.93 6.60
C SER A 39 1.18 17.03 7.44
N ALA A 40 -0.01 16.65 6.94
CA ALA A 40 -0.87 15.65 7.59
C ALA A 40 -0.21 14.26 7.62
N GLY A 41 0.45 13.84 6.51
CA GLY A 41 1.22 12.58 6.48
C GLY A 41 2.38 12.55 7.48
N ARG A 42 3.05 13.68 7.70
CA ARG A 42 4.13 13.80 8.69
C ARG A 42 3.65 13.74 10.14
N PHE A 43 2.42 14.16 10.43
CA PHE A 43 1.87 14.07 11.79
C PHE A 43 1.51 12.63 12.18
N TRP A 44 0.97 11.84 11.25
CA TRP A 44 0.74 10.40 11.45
C TRP A 44 2.04 9.58 11.54
N GLN A 45 3.04 9.94 10.73
CA GLN A 45 4.36 9.30 10.77
C GLN A 45 5.13 9.57 12.06
N ARG A 46 4.79 10.65 12.80
CA ARG A 46 5.41 11.00 14.09
C ARG A 46 4.73 10.31 15.29
N HIS A 47 3.47 9.89 15.16
CA HIS A 47 2.73 9.19 16.22
C HIS A 47 2.75 7.65 16.12
N ALA A 48 3.11 7.07 14.95
CA ALA A 48 3.29 5.62 14.79
C ALA A 48 4.73 5.16 15.12
N ARG A 49 5.25 5.57 16.28
CA ARG A 49 6.51 5.05 16.85
C ARG A 49 6.35 3.68 17.52
N GLU A 50 5.15 3.14 17.53
CA GLU A 50 4.86 1.81 18.06
C GLU A 50 5.38 0.77 17.06
N ARG A 51 6.23 -0.17 17.52
CA ARG A 51 6.60 -1.34 16.72
C ARG A 51 5.32 -2.14 16.45
N PRO A 52 5.04 -2.53 15.19
CA PRO A 52 3.87 -3.35 14.92
C PRO A 52 4.05 -4.71 15.58
N ASP A 53 2.94 -5.32 16.00
CA ASP A 53 2.94 -6.70 16.48
C ASP A 53 2.94 -7.67 15.30
N GLN A 54 2.39 -7.23 14.15
CA GLN A 54 2.22 -8.06 12.97
C GLN A 54 2.39 -7.27 11.66
N TYR A 55 2.79 -7.99 10.63
CA TYR A 55 2.94 -7.51 9.26
C TYR A 55 2.00 -8.26 8.33
N GLN A 56 1.58 -7.59 7.27
CA GLN A 56 0.78 -8.14 6.18
C GLN A 56 1.17 -7.43 4.87
N ALA A 57 1.09 -8.10 3.73
CA ALA A 57 1.27 -7.49 2.42
C ALA A 57 0.11 -7.81 1.46
N SER A 58 -0.20 -6.86 0.59
CA SER A 58 -1.04 -7.05 -0.58
C SER A 58 -0.35 -6.42 -1.78
N ILE A 59 -0.12 -7.22 -2.81
CA ILE A 59 0.72 -6.86 -3.94
C ILE A 59 -0.02 -7.22 -5.23
N THR A 60 0.04 -6.36 -6.24
CA THR A 60 -0.52 -6.66 -7.56
C THR A 60 0.55 -6.46 -8.61
N PHE A 61 0.86 -7.50 -9.37
CA PHE A 61 1.86 -7.51 -10.44
C PHE A 61 1.18 -7.42 -11.80
N PRO A 62 1.26 -6.30 -12.54
CA PRO A 62 0.91 -6.26 -13.95
C PRO A 62 1.76 -7.23 -14.76
N THR A 63 1.14 -8.12 -15.53
CA THR A 63 1.84 -9.02 -16.45
C THR A 63 1.85 -8.36 -17.84
N ALA A 64 2.76 -7.41 -18.04
CA ALA A 64 3.01 -6.76 -19.33
C ALA A 64 3.92 -7.64 -20.21
N PRO A 65 3.95 -7.45 -21.54
CA PRO A 65 4.75 -8.30 -22.43
C PRO A 65 6.27 -8.02 -22.36
N ASP A 66 6.68 -6.84 -21.92
CA ASP A 66 8.07 -6.39 -22.05
C ASP A 66 8.87 -6.67 -20.78
N GLN A 67 8.49 -6.09 -19.63
CA GLN A 67 9.09 -6.31 -18.31
C GLN A 67 8.10 -5.98 -17.18
N PRO A 68 8.24 -6.59 -15.99
CA PRO A 68 9.09 -7.74 -15.68
C PRO A 68 8.55 -9.03 -16.30
N THR A 69 9.43 -10.00 -16.51
CA THR A 69 9.06 -11.32 -17.04
C THR A 69 8.20 -12.10 -16.03
N VAL A 70 7.46 -13.10 -16.53
CA VAL A 70 6.68 -13.99 -15.66
C VAL A 70 7.58 -14.75 -14.68
N GLY A 71 8.81 -15.08 -15.09
CA GLY A 71 9.80 -15.73 -14.22
C GLY A 71 10.20 -14.83 -13.04
N GLU A 72 10.53 -13.56 -13.30
CA GLU A 72 10.86 -12.61 -12.24
C GLU A 72 9.68 -12.39 -11.28
N ILE A 73 8.46 -12.29 -11.81
CA ILE A 73 7.26 -12.21 -10.96
C ILE A 73 7.13 -13.46 -10.08
N HIS A 74 7.41 -14.65 -10.62
CA HIS A 74 7.39 -15.89 -9.85
C HIS A 74 8.45 -15.89 -8.74
N ASP A 75 9.68 -15.47 -9.04
CA ASP A 75 10.78 -15.38 -8.06
C ASP A 75 10.45 -14.39 -6.92
N TRP A 76 9.75 -13.30 -7.22
CA TRP A 76 9.27 -12.38 -6.20
C TRP A 76 8.15 -12.97 -5.35
N ILE A 77 7.25 -13.76 -5.95
CA ILE A 77 6.21 -14.48 -5.20
C ILE A 77 6.84 -15.50 -4.25
N GLU A 78 7.87 -16.24 -4.69
CA GLU A 78 8.61 -17.17 -3.85
C GLU A 78 9.32 -16.44 -2.69
N ALA A 79 9.92 -15.28 -2.94
CA ALA A 79 10.50 -14.46 -1.88
C ALA A 79 9.45 -13.93 -0.89
N LEU A 80 8.24 -13.57 -1.36
CA LEU A 80 7.13 -13.23 -0.46
C LEU A 80 6.67 -14.43 0.36
N GLU A 81 6.66 -15.62 -0.22
CA GLU A 81 6.34 -16.85 0.49
C GLU A 81 7.31 -17.07 1.64
N HIS A 82 8.62 -16.85 1.42
CA HIS A 82 9.62 -16.93 2.47
C HIS A 82 9.39 -15.87 3.57
N ALA A 83 9.30 -14.59 3.19
CA ALA A 83 9.13 -13.48 4.14
C ALA A 83 7.83 -13.57 4.97
N PHE A 84 6.81 -14.27 4.46
CA PHE A 84 5.53 -14.49 5.14
C PHE A 84 5.29 -15.95 5.55
N GLU A 85 6.35 -16.75 5.73
CA GLU A 85 6.29 -18.10 6.32
C GLU A 85 5.33 -19.06 5.60
N GLY A 86 5.25 -18.99 4.27
CA GLY A 86 4.39 -19.84 3.45
C GLY A 86 2.93 -19.36 3.35
N ARG A 87 2.60 -18.20 3.90
CA ARG A 87 1.19 -17.80 4.11
C ARG A 87 0.75 -16.70 3.15
N LEU A 88 0.48 -17.10 1.91
CA LEU A 88 -0.08 -16.20 0.91
C LEU A 88 -1.07 -16.89 -0.02
N ASP A 89 -2.02 -16.10 -0.51
CA ASP A 89 -2.94 -16.45 -1.58
C ASP A 89 -2.51 -15.75 -2.87
N VAL A 90 -2.49 -16.50 -3.97
CA VAL A 90 -2.19 -15.97 -5.32
C VAL A 90 -3.45 -16.02 -6.19
N TYR A 91 -3.81 -14.88 -6.76
CA TYR A 91 -4.96 -14.70 -7.62
C TYR A 91 -4.53 -14.27 -9.03
N ALA A 92 -4.60 -15.19 -9.99
CA ALA A 92 -4.40 -14.87 -11.40
C ALA A 92 -5.61 -14.13 -11.97
N ARG A 93 -5.37 -13.02 -12.68
CA ARG A 93 -6.37 -12.22 -13.38
C ARG A 93 -5.87 -11.89 -14.78
N ARG A 94 -6.77 -11.44 -15.67
CA ARG A 94 -6.36 -11.00 -17.01
C ARG A 94 -5.38 -9.83 -16.90
N GLY A 95 -4.14 -10.04 -17.36
CA GLY A 95 -3.09 -9.03 -17.40
C GLY A 95 -2.46 -8.68 -16.04
N ARG A 96 -2.73 -9.45 -14.98
CA ARG A 96 -2.11 -9.23 -13.66
C ARG A 96 -2.21 -10.45 -12.75
N VAL A 97 -1.30 -10.53 -11.78
CA VAL A 97 -1.34 -11.45 -10.65
C VAL A 97 -1.48 -10.64 -9.37
N ALA A 98 -2.40 -11.00 -8.47
CA ALA A 98 -2.50 -10.39 -7.15
C ALA A 98 -2.08 -11.39 -6.08
N VAL A 99 -1.35 -10.92 -5.08
CA VAL A 99 -0.89 -11.68 -3.92
C VAL A 99 -1.41 -11.01 -2.67
N GLU A 100 -1.98 -11.80 -1.76
CA GLU A 100 -2.35 -11.35 -0.43
C GLU A 100 -1.73 -12.29 0.59
N THR A 101 -1.02 -11.75 1.57
CA THR A 101 -0.42 -12.54 2.63
C THR A 101 -1.32 -12.60 3.85
N ASP A 102 -1.18 -13.66 4.64
CA ASP A 102 -1.67 -13.65 6.00
C ASP A 102 -0.82 -12.72 6.88
N ARG A 103 -1.28 -12.55 8.12
CA ARG A 103 -0.55 -11.80 9.14
C ARG A 103 0.54 -12.67 9.75
N VAL A 104 1.77 -12.15 9.76
CA VAL A 104 2.93 -12.75 10.42
C VAL A 104 3.34 -11.88 11.59
N SER A 105 3.82 -12.47 12.69
CA SER A 105 4.27 -11.71 13.86
C SER A 105 5.58 -10.97 13.55
N ALA A 106 5.80 -9.84 14.21
CA ALA A 106 7.04 -9.08 14.08
C ALA A 106 8.32 -9.86 14.48
N ALA A 107 8.18 -10.96 15.24
CA ALA A 107 9.29 -11.82 15.61
C ALA A 107 9.74 -12.78 14.49
N LEU A 108 8.85 -13.06 13.53
CA LEU A 108 9.11 -13.96 12.39
C LEU A 108 9.30 -13.19 11.08
N PHE A 109 8.82 -11.94 11.04
CA PHE A 109 8.91 -11.13 9.84
C PHE A 109 10.30 -10.51 9.70
N ASP A 110 11.01 -10.85 8.63
CA ASP A 110 12.25 -10.18 8.23
C ASP A 110 11.92 -8.90 7.44
N GLU A 111 11.97 -7.74 8.13
CA GLU A 111 11.69 -6.45 7.50
C GLU A 111 12.77 -6.04 6.49
N ASP A 112 14.02 -6.44 6.71
CA ASP A 112 15.14 -6.07 5.84
C ASP A 112 15.08 -6.85 4.53
N GLU A 113 14.81 -8.16 4.58
CA GLU A 113 14.60 -8.98 3.39
C GLU A 113 13.37 -8.53 2.60
N PHE A 114 12.29 -8.18 3.30
CA PHE A 114 11.08 -7.67 2.65
C PHE A 114 11.32 -6.30 1.98
N ASP A 115 12.06 -5.39 2.62
CA ASP A 115 12.39 -4.11 2.00
C ASP A 115 13.33 -4.31 0.78
N ALA A 116 14.31 -5.22 0.85
CA ALA A 116 15.14 -5.58 -0.30
C ALA A 116 14.32 -6.21 -1.45
N LEU A 117 13.30 -6.99 -1.14
CA LEU A 117 12.34 -7.49 -2.13
C LEU A 117 11.53 -6.36 -2.77
N CYS A 118 11.09 -5.37 -1.98
CA CYS A 118 10.40 -4.20 -2.52
C CYS A 118 11.28 -3.43 -3.53
N GLU A 119 12.57 -3.28 -3.24
CA GLU A 119 13.54 -2.65 -4.15
C GLU A 119 13.71 -3.44 -5.44
N ARG A 120 13.80 -4.78 -5.37
CA ARG A 120 13.86 -5.63 -6.58
C ARG A 120 12.60 -5.51 -7.44
N ILE A 121 11.42 -5.43 -6.82
CA ILE A 121 10.15 -5.20 -7.52
C ILE A 121 10.18 -3.82 -8.20
N GLU A 122 10.61 -2.77 -7.51
CA GLU A 122 10.71 -1.43 -8.09
C GLU A 122 11.67 -1.40 -9.29
N ALA A 123 12.83 -2.04 -9.17
CA ALA A 123 13.79 -2.16 -10.25
C ALA A 123 13.24 -2.94 -11.46
N GLY A 124 12.56 -4.06 -11.24
CA GLY A 124 12.00 -4.87 -12.33
C GLY A 124 10.84 -4.21 -13.08
N TYR A 125 10.21 -3.21 -12.48
CA TYR A 125 9.21 -2.37 -13.14
C TYR A 125 9.76 -1.03 -13.65
N ASP A 126 11.04 -0.72 -13.44
CA ASP A 126 11.61 0.55 -13.85
C ASP A 126 11.45 0.78 -15.36
N GLY A 127 11.25 2.04 -15.74
CA GLY A 127 10.92 2.42 -17.12
C GLY A 127 9.49 2.08 -17.58
N SER A 128 8.83 1.07 -17.01
CA SER A 128 7.46 0.66 -17.42
C SER A 128 6.36 1.15 -16.47
N HIS A 129 6.60 1.06 -15.17
CA HIS A 129 5.66 1.43 -14.11
C HIS A 129 6.39 2.20 -13.01
N SER A 130 5.66 3.05 -12.30
CA SER A 130 6.10 3.55 -11.00
C SER A 130 5.51 2.66 -9.92
N VAL A 131 6.30 2.21 -8.94
CA VAL A 131 5.79 1.38 -7.85
C VAL A 131 5.24 2.26 -6.73
N ALA A 132 3.94 2.12 -6.45
CA ALA A 132 3.31 2.76 -5.30
C ALA A 132 3.39 1.84 -4.07
N HIS A 133 4.11 2.27 -3.04
CA HIS A 133 4.18 1.59 -1.74
C HIS A 133 3.42 2.35 -0.66
N LEU A 134 2.29 1.80 -0.21
CA LEU A 134 1.47 2.39 0.84
C LEU A 134 1.57 1.54 2.11
N LYS A 135 1.97 2.18 3.21
CA LYS A 135 2.00 1.56 4.54
C LYS A 135 0.75 1.98 5.31
N LYS A 136 -0.06 1.01 5.74
CA LYS A 136 -1.31 1.22 6.49
C LYS A 136 -1.19 0.61 7.89
N TRP A 137 -1.49 1.41 8.90
CA TRP A 137 -1.58 0.94 10.28
C TRP A 137 -3.04 0.65 10.63
N ARG A 138 -3.28 -0.50 11.27
CA ARG A 138 -4.62 -0.96 11.68
C ARG A 138 -4.52 -1.65 13.03
N ARG A 139 -5.52 -1.44 13.89
CA ARG A 139 -5.73 -2.32 15.05
C ARG A 139 -6.55 -3.53 14.63
N ASN A 140 -6.15 -4.69 15.09
CA ASN A 140 -6.89 -5.94 14.95
C ASN A 140 -6.92 -6.64 16.32
N GLY A 141 -8.05 -6.52 17.02
CA GLY A 141 -8.12 -6.87 18.43
C GLY A 141 -7.17 -6.00 19.26
N ASP A 142 -6.30 -6.65 20.01
CA ASP A 142 -5.25 -6.05 20.83
C ASP A 142 -3.94 -5.79 20.07
N ARG A 143 -3.81 -6.27 18.83
CA ARG A 143 -2.58 -6.17 18.03
C ARG A 143 -2.59 -4.98 17.08
N LEU A 144 -1.43 -4.34 16.94
CA LEU A 144 -1.14 -3.35 15.93
C LEU A 144 -0.54 -4.01 14.68
N VAL A 145 -1.23 -3.88 13.56
CA VAL A 145 -0.83 -4.45 12.26
C VAL A 145 -0.31 -3.34 11.35
N ARG A 146 0.86 -3.57 10.75
CA ARG A 146 1.38 -2.79 9.63
C ARG A 146 1.16 -3.54 8.32
N ALA A 147 0.22 -3.07 7.51
CA ALA A 147 -0.10 -3.63 6.21
C ALA A 147 0.62 -2.85 5.10
N HIS A 148 1.34 -3.55 4.24
CA HIS A 148 2.01 -3.02 3.06
C HIS A 148 1.13 -3.25 1.83
N VAL A 149 0.94 -2.22 1.03
CA VAL A 149 0.22 -2.31 -0.25
C VAL A 149 1.18 -1.86 -1.34
N ILE A 150 1.52 -2.77 -2.26
CA ILE A 150 2.49 -2.51 -3.34
C ILE A 150 1.79 -2.68 -4.68
N VAL A 151 1.76 -1.62 -5.47
CA VAL A 151 1.10 -1.62 -6.78
C VAL A 151 1.98 -0.88 -7.78
N PRO A 152 2.59 -1.57 -8.76
CA PRO A 152 3.11 -0.95 -9.96
C PRO A 152 1.95 -0.31 -10.72
N VAL A 153 2.07 0.99 -10.95
CA VAL A 153 1.08 1.80 -11.67
C VAL A 153 1.73 2.42 -12.90
N LYS A 154 0.99 2.46 -14.01
CA LYS A 154 1.47 3.15 -15.20
C LYS A 154 1.69 4.63 -14.85
N PRO A 155 2.88 5.20 -15.13
CA PRO A 155 3.14 6.58 -14.78
C PRO A 155 2.20 7.50 -15.56
N LEU A 156 1.71 8.55 -14.89
CA LEU A 156 0.83 9.55 -15.52
C LEU A 156 1.57 10.38 -16.57
N PHE A 157 2.89 10.49 -16.43
CA PHE A 157 3.79 11.17 -17.34
C PHE A 157 4.92 10.22 -17.70
N PRO A 158 5.15 9.91 -18.99
CA PRO A 158 6.30 9.15 -19.42
C PRO A 158 7.59 9.83 -18.92
N ARG A 159 8.56 9.04 -18.45
CA ARG A 159 9.92 9.54 -18.27
C ARG A 159 10.52 9.73 -19.66
N GLU A 160 11.16 10.88 -19.91
CA GLU A 160 11.86 11.10 -21.17
C GLU A 160 13.08 10.15 -21.25
N GLU A 161 13.18 9.38 -22.32
CA GLU A 161 14.39 8.63 -22.66
C GLU A 161 15.46 9.64 -23.10
N GLY A 162 16.23 10.20 -22.17
CA GLY A 162 17.17 11.25 -22.56
C GLY A 162 18.14 11.87 -21.57
N ASP A 163 18.05 11.66 -20.25
CA ASP A 163 19.06 12.21 -19.32
C ASP A 163 20.23 11.24 -19.10
N GLY A 164 20.91 10.89 -20.21
CA GLY A 164 22.32 10.51 -20.12
C GLY A 164 23.16 11.79 -19.90
N PRO A 165 24.27 11.75 -19.15
CA PRO A 165 25.10 12.94 -18.98
C PRO A 165 25.52 13.45 -20.36
N GLU A 166 25.11 14.66 -20.71
CA GLU A 166 25.63 15.33 -21.90
C GLU A 166 27.17 15.29 -21.84
N PRO A 167 27.87 14.85 -22.90
CA PRO A 167 29.31 14.95 -22.92
C PRO A 167 29.66 16.44 -22.86
N ASP A 168 30.35 16.79 -21.78
CA ASP A 168 30.95 18.10 -21.48
C ASP A 168 31.63 18.68 -22.73
N ARG A 169 30.88 19.47 -23.52
CA ARG A 169 31.42 20.27 -24.62
C ARG A 169 32.02 21.54 -24.05
N THR A 170 33.04 21.38 -23.20
CA THR A 170 33.81 22.50 -22.66
C THR A 170 35.31 22.21 -22.69
N ALA A 171 35.81 21.68 -23.82
CA ALA A 171 37.24 21.70 -24.12
C ALA A 171 37.49 21.47 -25.63
N ALA A 172 37.11 22.42 -26.48
CA ALA A 172 37.72 22.56 -27.80
C ALA A 172 38.31 23.97 -27.90
N GLY A 173 39.64 24.02 -27.94
CA GLY A 173 40.44 25.23 -27.91
C GLY A 173 40.10 26.18 -29.04
N ILE A 174 40.09 27.46 -28.70
CA ILE A 174 40.15 28.54 -29.67
C ILE A 174 41.64 28.74 -29.95
N GLU A 175 42.19 28.01 -30.92
CA GLU A 175 43.42 28.43 -31.59
C GLU A 175 43.03 29.57 -32.54
N ALA A 176 43.57 30.77 -32.25
CA ALA A 176 43.55 31.91 -33.13
C ALA A 176 44.90 31.97 -33.84
N ASP A 177 44.86 32.00 -35.17
CA ASP A 177 45.94 32.49 -36.03
C ASP A 177 45.37 33.67 -36.84
#